data_AF-A0A3C1ZF12-F1
#
_entry.id   AF-A0A3C1ZF12-F1
#
_cell.length_a   1.000
_cell.length_b   1.000
_cell.length_c   1.000
_cell.angle_alpha   90.00
_cell.angle_beta   90.00
_cell.angle_gamma   90.00
#
_symmetry.space_group_name_H-M   'P 1'
#
loop_
_entity.id
_entity.type
_entity.pdbx_description
1 polymer ?
#
loop_
_entity_poly.entity_id
_entity_poly.type
_entity_poly.pdbx_seq_one_letter_code
_entity_poly.pdbx_strand_id
1 'polypeptide(L)'
;MLHQLLSSHTAIQAVIVLSALCACGLALGKVRVGGISLGVTFVFFVGILAGNLGLSIDPQMLQYAQDFGLVLFVYALGLQVGPGFFNSLHHSGFKLNALAVAVVLLGTMLAVGLPALCGMGLPEAVGVMCGATTNTPALAAAQQT
;
A
#
# COMPACT_ATOMS: atom_id res chain seq x y z
N MET A 1 -24.38 -13.31 -18.27
CA MET A 1 -24.52 -11.94 -17.74
C MET A 1 -23.38 -11.57 -16.77
N LEU A 2 -23.16 -12.33 -15.68
CA LEU A 2 -22.06 -12.06 -14.73
C LEU A 2 -20.65 -12.11 -15.39
N HIS A 3 -20.39 -13.11 -16.24
CA HIS A 3 -19.12 -13.23 -16.96
C HIS A 3 -18.87 -12.12 -18.01
N GLN A 4 -19.93 -11.46 -18.50
CA GLN A 4 -19.81 -10.31 -19.40
C GLN A 4 -19.49 -9.03 -18.62
N LEU A 5 -20.04 -8.87 -17.41
CA LEU A 5 -19.70 -7.76 -16.51
C LEU A 5 -18.26 -7.84 -15.99
N LEU A 6 -17.71 -9.04 -15.80
CA LEU A 6 -16.30 -9.23 -15.41
C LEU A 6 -15.30 -9.13 -16.57
N SER A 7 -15.76 -9.11 -17.83
CA SER A 7 -14.89 -9.05 -19.02
C SER A 7 -14.94 -7.72 -19.75
N SER A 8 -15.87 -6.83 -19.39
CA SER A 8 -16.03 -5.52 -20.03
C SER A 8 -15.29 -4.47 -19.22
N HIS A 9 -14.02 -4.21 -19.57
CA HIS A 9 -13.16 -3.21 -18.94
C HIS A 9 -13.81 -1.82 -18.94
N THR A 10 -14.57 -1.55 -17.88
CA THR A 10 -15.39 -0.34 -17.72
C THR A 10 -15.19 0.20 -16.31
N ALA A 11 -15.38 1.51 -16.12
CA ALA A 11 -15.25 2.15 -14.80
C ALA A 11 -16.18 1.51 -13.75
N ILE A 12 -17.40 1.11 -14.16
CA ILE A 12 -18.38 0.47 -13.29
C ILE A 12 -17.88 -0.90 -12.82
N GLN A 13 -17.30 -1.71 -13.71
CA GLN A 13 -16.70 -2.99 -13.33
C GLN A 13 -15.60 -2.76 -12.28
N ALA A 14 -14.70 -1.81 -12.51
CA ALA A 14 -13.60 -1.55 -11.58
C ALA A 14 -14.10 -1.18 -10.18
N VAL A 15 -15.09 -0.29 -10.08
CA VAL A 15 -15.69 0.08 -8.79
C VAL A 15 -16.34 -1.11 -8.11
N ILE A 16 -17.10 -1.94 -8.84
CA ILE A 16 -17.74 -3.14 -8.29
C ILE A 16 -16.68 -4.14 -7.80
N VAL A 17 -15.64 -4.39 -8.59
CA VAL A 17 -14.57 -5.30 -8.22
C VAL A 17 -13.81 -4.78 -7.00
N LEU A 18 -13.32 -3.55 -7.02
CA LEU A 18 -12.54 -2.99 -5.91
C LEU A 18 -13.38 -2.93 -4.63
N SER A 19 -14.65 -2.53 -4.71
CA SER A 19 -15.55 -2.54 -3.54
C SER A 19 -15.83 -3.95 -3.03
N ALA A 20 -15.98 -4.94 -3.91
CA ALA A 20 -16.13 -6.34 -3.51
C ALA A 20 -14.87 -6.88 -2.83
N LEU A 21 -13.67 -6.60 -3.38
CA LEU A 21 -12.40 -6.99 -2.77
C LEU A 21 -12.23 -6.36 -1.40
N CYS A 22 -12.53 -5.06 -1.26
CA CYS A 22 -12.53 -4.36 0.02
C CYS A 22 -13.55 -4.97 1.00
N ALA A 23 -14.80 -5.22 0.57
CA ALA A 23 -15.84 -5.78 1.42
C ALA A 23 -15.49 -7.19 1.90
N CYS A 24 -15.06 -8.07 0.98
CA CYS A 24 -14.62 -9.44 1.30
C CYS A 24 -13.40 -9.42 2.23
N GLY A 25 -12.39 -8.60 1.92
CA GLY A 25 -11.18 -8.46 2.74
C GLY A 25 -11.46 -7.94 4.14
N LEU A 26 -12.31 -6.91 4.28
CA LEU A 26 -12.70 -6.38 5.59
C LEU A 26 -13.59 -7.37 6.37
N ALA A 27 -14.45 -8.13 5.70
CA ALA A 27 -15.24 -9.19 6.33
C ALA A 27 -14.35 -10.30 6.88
N LEU A 28 -13.38 -10.77 6.09
CA LEU A 28 -12.37 -11.75 6.51
C LEU A 28 -11.45 -11.19 7.60
N GLY A 29 -11.12 -9.89 7.56
CA GLY A 29 -10.31 -9.21 8.56
C GLY A 29 -10.87 -9.26 9.98
N LYS A 30 -12.19 -9.43 10.13
CA LYS A 30 -12.84 -9.58 11.45
C LYS A 30 -12.70 -10.99 12.04
N VAL A 31 -12.34 -11.99 11.23
CA VAL A 31 -12.11 -13.35 11.71
C VAL A 31 -10.81 -13.37 12.52
N ARG A 32 -10.90 -13.87 13.75
CA ARG A 32 -9.75 -14.05 14.63
C ARG A 32 -9.33 -15.50 14.59
N VAL A 33 -8.07 -15.76 14.29
CA VAL A 33 -7.48 -17.09 14.35
C VAL A 33 -6.40 -17.07 15.44
N GLY A 34 -6.56 -17.90 16.47
CA GLY A 34 -5.59 -17.96 17.58
C GLY A 34 -5.42 -16.64 18.36
N GLY A 35 -6.44 -15.77 18.38
CA GLY A 35 -6.39 -14.48 19.07
C GLY A 35 -5.76 -13.32 18.28
N ILE A 36 -5.19 -13.59 17.09
CA ILE A 36 -4.60 -12.58 16.21
C ILE A 36 -5.61 -12.25 15.09
N SER A 37 -5.75 -10.96 14.77
CA SER A 37 -6.50 -10.46 13.60
C SER A 37 -5.57 -9.63 12.74
N LEU A 38 -5.56 -9.91 11.44
CA LEU A 38 -4.77 -9.16 10.46
C LEU A 38 -5.50 -7.89 9.98
N GLY A 39 -6.74 -7.64 10.42
CA GLY A 39 -7.49 -6.42 10.12
C GLY A 39 -7.56 -6.09 8.63
N VAL A 40 -7.17 -4.87 8.28
CA VAL A 40 -7.22 -4.33 6.90
C VAL A 40 -6.25 -5.06 5.96
N THR A 41 -5.21 -5.72 6.48
CA THR A 41 -4.25 -6.48 5.66
C THR A 41 -4.92 -7.62 4.88
N PHE A 42 -6.06 -8.15 5.33
CA PHE A 42 -6.81 -9.14 4.53
C PHE A 42 -7.32 -8.60 3.20
N VAL A 43 -7.55 -7.29 3.06
CA VAL A 43 -7.92 -6.66 1.79
C VAL A 43 -6.80 -6.84 0.75
N PHE A 44 -5.54 -6.73 1.17
CA PHE A 44 -4.37 -6.96 0.31
C PHE A 44 -4.28 -8.42 -0.15
N PHE A 45 -4.43 -9.38 0.77
CA PHE A 45 -4.39 -10.81 0.42
C PHE A 45 -5.54 -11.23 -0.51
N VAL A 46 -6.75 -10.72 -0.28
CA VAL A 46 -7.89 -10.98 -1.17
C VAL A 46 -7.63 -10.38 -2.55
N GLY A 47 -7.03 -9.19 -2.64
CA GLY A 47 -6.60 -8.58 -3.89
C GLY A 47 -5.58 -9.41 -4.65
N ILE A 48 -4.52 -9.90 -3.99
CA ILE A 48 -3.53 -10.80 -4.59
C ILE A 48 -4.18 -12.08 -5.09
N LEU A 49 -5.03 -12.71 -4.26
CA LEU A 49 -5.71 -13.94 -4.63
C LEU A 49 -6.61 -13.73 -5.85
N ALA A 50 -7.40 -12.66 -5.87
CA ALA A 50 -8.26 -12.33 -7.00
C ALA A 50 -7.45 -12.05 -8.28
N GLY A 51 -6.35 -11.31 -8.18
CA GLY A 51 -5.44 -11.08 -9.31
C GLY A 51 -4.82 -12.39 -9.83
N ASN A 52 -4.39 -13.27 -8.94
CA ASN A 52 -3.85 -14.59 -9.31
C ASN A 52 -4.90 -15.53 -9.94
N LEU A 53 -6.18 -15.35 -9.61
CA LEU A 53 -7.30 -16.06 -10.26
C LEU A 53 -7.66 -15.49 -11.65
N GLY A 54 -6.94 -14.46 -12.13
CA GLY A 54 -7.13 -13.86 -13.45
C GLY A 54 -8.15 -12.72 -13.47
N LEU A 55 -8.53 -12.17 -12.31
CA LEU A 55 -9.42 -11.03 -12.26
C LEU A 55 -8.65 -9.76 -12.67
N SER A 56 -8.90 -9.30 -13.89
CA SER A 56 -8.28 -8.09 -14.46
C SER A 56 -9.23 -6.90 -14.42
N ILE A 57 -8.71 -5.75 -14.02
CA ILE A 57 -9.38 -4.45 -14.11
C ILE A 57 -8.74 -3.65 -15.25
N ASP A 58 -9.47 -2.73 -15.85
CA ASP A 58 -8.90 -1.72 -16.73
C ASP A 58 -7.69 -1.00 -16.07
N PRO A 59 -6.49 -0.99 -16.71
CA PRO A 59 -5.29 -0.41 -16.11
C PRO A 59 -5.41 1.07 -15.78
N GLN A 60 -6.12 1.85 -16.61
CA GLN A 60 -6.31 3.28 -16.38
C GLN A 60 -7.18 3.52 -15.15
N MET A 61 -8.21 2.70 -14.97
CA MET A 61 -9.07 2.77 -13.78
C MET A 61 -8.38 2.26 -12.51
N LEU A 62 -7.49 1.25 -12.63
CA LEU A 62 -6.68 0.78 -11.52
C LEU A 62 -5.71 1.86 -11.03
N GLN A 63 -5.00 2.52 -11.97
CA GLN A 63 -4.12 3.64 -11.66
C GLN A 63 -4.89 4.80 -11.04
N TYR A 64 -6.05 5.15 -11.60
CA TYR A 64 -6.92 6.18 -11.01
C TYR A 64 -7.32 5.85 -9.57
N ALA A 65 -7.72 4.60 -9.29
CA ALA A 65 -8.10 4.19 -7.95
C ALA A 65 -6.92 4.23 -6.97
N GLN A 66 -5.71 3.87 -7.42
CA GLN A 66 -4.48 3.96 -6.63
C GLN A 66 -4.15 5.41 -6.28
N ASP A 67 -4.13 6.31 -7.26
CA ASP A 67 -3.83 7.72 -7.07
C ASP A 67 -4.87 8.40 -6.17
N PHE A 68 -6.15 8.13 -6.43
CA PHE A 68 -7.25 8.65 -5.62
C PHE A 68 -7.15 8.17 -4.17
N GLY A 69 -6.91 6.88 -3.95
CA GLY A 69 -6.72 6.30 -2.62
C GLY A 69 -5.52 6.89 -1.89
N LEU A 70 -4.39 7.08 -2.60
CA LEU A 70 -3.18 7.69 -2.06
C LEU A 70 -3.40 9.14 -1.62
N VAL A 71 -4.08 9.95 -2.44
CA VAL A 71 -4.40 11.35 -2.11
C VAL A 71 -5.30 11.42 -0.87
N LEU A 72 -6.35 10.59 -0.80
CA LEU A 72 -7.22 10.53 0.38
C LEU A 72 -6.46 10.07 1.63
N PHE A 73 -5.57 9.10 1.51
CA PHE A 73 -4.75 8.60 2.61
C PHE A 73 -3.79 9.67 3.13
N VAL A 74 -3.04 10.34 2.24
CA VAL A 74 -2.11 11.42 2.61
C VAL A 74 -2.85 12.60 3.23
N TYR A 75 -4.02 12.95 2.69
CA TYR A 75 -4.87 14.01 3.25
C TYR A 75 -5.35 13.66 4.68
N ALA A 76 -5.89 12.46 4.87
CA ALA A 76 -6.37 12.00 6.17
C ALA A 76 -5.24 11.92 7.21
N LEU A 77 -4.09 11.37 6.82
CA LEU A 77 -2.89 11.38 7.67
C LEU A 77 -2.49 12.79 8.04
N GLY A 78 -2.40 13.71 7.06
CA GLY A 78 -2.03 15.10 7.28
C GLY A 78 -2.94 15.81 8.29
N LEU A 79 -4.26 15.59 8.20
CA LEU A 79 -5.21 16.12 9.20
C LEU A 79 -5.05 15.48 10.58
N GLN A 80 -4.79 14.16 10.65
CA GLN A 80 -4.67 13.44 11.91
C GLN A 80 -3.38 13.79 12.66
N VAL A 81 -2.25 13.89 11.95
CA VAL A 81 -0.95 14.20 12.56
C VAL A 81 -0.66 15.71 12.66
N GLY A 82 -1.40 16.56 11.93
CA GLY A 82 -1.21 18.00 11.85
C GLY A 82 -1.22 18.74 13.21
N PRO A 83 -2.27 18.58 14.05
CA PRO A 83 -2.35 19.28 15.34
C PRO A 83 -1.20 18.96 16.31
N GLY A 84 -0.59 17.77 16.20
CA GLY A 84 0.51 17.33 17.06
C GLY A 84 1.92 17.59 16.49
N PHE A 85 2.01 18.06 15.24
CA PHE A 85 3.29 18.13 14.51
C PHE A 85 4.31 19.08 15.17
N PHE A 86 3.94 20.34 15.39
CA PHE A 86 4.84 21.33 15.98
C PHE A 86 5.21 21.02 17.44
N ASN A 87 4.26 20.51 18.22
CA ASN A 87 4.51 20.10 19.60
C ASN A 87 5.52 18.93 19.67
N SER A 88 5.38 17.96 18.77
CA SER A 88 6.31 16.83 18.64
C SER A 88 7.70 17.29 18.16
N LEU A 89 7.75 18.28 17.27
CA LEU A 89 8.99 18.88 16.78
C LEU A 89 9.83 19.52 17.90
N HIS A 90 9.20 20.30 18.76
CA HIS A 90 9.88 21.09 19.78
C HIS A 90 10.48 20.25 20.92
N HIS A 91 9.81 19.18 21.35
CA HIS A 91 10.27 18.41 22.53
C HIS A 91 11.31 17.33 22.20
N SER A 92 11.18 16.65 21.06
CA SER A 92 12.09 15.55 20.67
C SER A 92 12.21 15.36 19.16
N GLY A 93 11.59 16.22 18.35
CA GLY A 93 11.47 15.97 16.92
C GLY A 93 12.77 16.08 16.15
N PHE A 94 13.77 16.82 16.63
CA PHE A 94 15.10 16.82 16.00
C PHE A 94 15.77 15.44 16.11
N LYS A 95 15.74 14.82 17.29
CA LYS A 95 16.31 13.46 17.49
C LYS A 95 15.53 12.42 16.70
N LEU A 96 14.19 12.48 16.74
CA LEU A 96 13.33 11.54 16.00
C LEU A 96 13.46 11.69 14.48
N ASN A 97 13.56 12.90 13.95
CA ASN A 97 13.80 13.12 12.51
C ASN A 97 15.19 12.65 12.10
N ALA A 98 16.23 12.90 12.90
CA ALA A 98 17.57 12.41 12.60
C ALA A 98 17.61 10.87 12.53
N LEU A 99 16.93 10.19 13.47
CA LEU A 99 16.78 8.73 13.44
C LEU A 99 15.96 8.26 12.24
N ALA A 100 14.86 8.94 11.90
CA ALA A 100 14.03 8.61 10.74
C ALA A 100 14.83 8.74 9.42
N VAL A 101 15.59 9.83 9.26
CA VAL A 101 16.48 10.05 8.12
C VAL A 101 17.54 8.96 8.04
N ALA A 102 18.16 8.59 9.18
CA ALA A 102 19.14 7.50 9.21
C ALA A 102 18.52 6.16 8.78
N VAL A 103 17.32 5.83 9.26
CA VAL A 103 16.60 4.60 8.86
C VAL A 103 16.28 4.62 7.37
N VAL A 104 15.81 5.75 6.82
CA VAL A 104 15.51 5.89 5.39
C VAL A 104 16.80 5.73 4.56
N LEU A 105 17.87 6.42 4.91
CA LEU A 105 19.15 6.32 4.19
C LEU A 105 19.72 4.90 4.22
N LEU A 106 19.73 4.25 5.38
CA LEU A 106 20.17 2.86 5.51
C LEU A 106 19.28 1.92 4.69
N GLY A 107 17.95 2.07 4.77
CA GLY A 107 17.01 1.30 3.97
C GLY A 107 17.25 1.46 2.48
N THR A 108 17.45 2.69 1.99
CA THR A 108 17.76 2.98 0.58
C THR A 108 19.11 2.40 0.17
N MET A 109 20.16 2.56 0.99
CA MET A 109 21.47 1.99 0.70
C MET A 109 21.41 0.47 0.56
N LEU A 110 20.67 -0.20 1.43
CA LEU A 110 20.44 -1.64 1.35
C LEU A 110 19.63 -1.99 0.09
N ALA A 111 18.56 -1.25 -0.20
CA ALA A 111 17.69 -1.46 -1.37
C ALA A 111 18.41 -1.23 -2.71
N VAL A 112 19.47 -0.43 -2.75
CA VAL A 112 20.28 -0.19 -3.96
C VAL A 112 21.51 -1.11 -4.02
N GLY A 113 22.13 -1.44 -2.88
CA GLY A 113 23.40 -2.17 -2.83
C GLY A 113 23.29 -3.71 -2.80
N LEU A 114 22.23 -4.25 -2.18
CA LEU A 114 22.01 -5.71 -2.06
C LEU A 114 21.29 -6.40 -3.24
N PRO A 115 20.53 -5.73 -4.14
CA PRO A 115 19.82 -6.45 -5.20
C PRO A 115 20.74 -7.29 -6.08
N ALA A 116 21.93 -6.76 -6.40
CA ALA A 116 22.94 -7.46 -7.18
C ALA A 116 23.53 -8.70 -6.47
N LEU A 117 23.52 -8.72 -5.13
CA LEU A 117 24.01 -9.85 -4.32
C LEU A 117 22.92 -10.91 -4.09
N CYS A 118 21.66 -10.49 -4.02
CA CYS A 118 20.51 -11.38 -3.77
C CYS A 118 19.80 -11.85 -5.04
N GLY A 119 20.23 -11.40 -6.22
CA GLY A 119 19.55 -11.70 -7.50
C GLY A 119 18.15 -11.10 -7.59
N MET A 120 17.92 -9.98 -6.88
CA MET A 120 16.62 -9.32 -6.75
C MET A 120 16.51 -8.16 -7.77
N GLY A 121 15.34 -7.99 -8.37
CA GLY A 121 15.04 -6.85 -9.23
C GLY A 121 14.90 -5.55 -8.42
N LEU A 122 15.15 -4.40 -9.06
CA LEU A 122 14.95 -3.09 -8.43
C LEU A 122 13.52 -2.88 -7.88
N PRO A 123 12.44 -3.29 -8.58
CA PRO A 123 11.08 -3.17 -8.05
C PRO A 123 10.84 -4.01 -6.78
N GLU A 124 11.43 -5.20 -6.71
CA GLU A 124 11.32 -6.10 -5.56
C GLU A 124 12.06 -5.52 -4.35
N ALA A 125 13.26 -4.98 -4.57
CA ALA A 125 14.06 -4.35 -3.52
C ALA A 125 13.40 -3.10 -2.93
N VAL A 126 12.79 -2.27 -3.79
CA VAL A 126 11.98 -1.12 -3.36
C VAL A 126 10.74 -1.59 -2.60
N GLY A 127 10.08 -2.65 -3.05
CA GLY A 127 8.96 -3.28 -2.35
C GLY A 127 9.33 -3.74 -0.93
N VAL A 128 10.47 -4.42 -0.78
CA VAL A 128 11.01 -4.85 0.51
C VAL A 128 11.32 -3.65 1.40
N MET A 129 11.96 -2.61 0.86
CA MET A 129 12.28 -1.38 1.60
C MET A 129 11.01 -0.69 2.12
N CYS A 130 10.00 -0.51 1.27
CA CYS A 130 8.73 0.10 1.65
C CYS A 130 8.01 -0.71 2.73
N GLY A 131 8.01 -2.05 2.62
CA GLY A 131 7.46 -2.95 3.63
C GLY A 131 8.21 -2.86 4.97
N ALA A 132 9.54 -2.94 4.94
CA ALA A 132 10.40 -2.90 6.13
C ALA A 132 10.31 -1.55 6.87
N THR A 133 10.12 -0.46 6.13
CA THR A 133 9.95 0.89 6.70
C THR A 133 8.49 1.25 6.97
N THR A 134 7.56 0.31 6.77
CA THR A 134 6.11 0.53 6.95
C THR A 134 5.58 1.76 6.18
N ASN A 135 6.18 2.04 5.02
CA ASN A 135 5.92 3.23 4.22
C ASN A 135 5.16 2.88 2.94
N THR A 136 3.88 2.52 3.08
CA THR A 136 2.96 2.23 1.98
C THR A 136 2.86 3.33 0.91
N PRO A 137 2.84 4.65 1.24
CA PRO A 137 2.79 5.68 0.20
C PRO A 137 4.09 5.75 -0.62
N ALA A 138 5.25 5.35 -0.06
CA ALA A 138 6.48 5.23 -0.85
C ALA A 138 6.39 4.13 -1.90
N LEU A 139 5.68 3.02 -1.64
CA LEU A 139 5.46 1.96 -2.64
C LEU A 139 4.60 2.48 -3.79
N ALA A 140 3.54 3.24 -3.49
CA ALA A 140 2.70 3.85 -4.50
C ALA A 140 3.48 4.86 -5.36
N ALA A 141 4.31 5.71 -4.73
CA ALA A 141 5.18 6.65 -5.44
C ALA A 141 6.22 5.95 -6.33
N ALA A 142 6.78 4.81 -5.88
CA ALA A 142 7.74 4.04 -6.65
C ALA A 142 7.14 3.38 -7.91
N GLN A 143 5.82 3.19 -7.96
CA GLN A 143 5.11 2.63 -9.11
C GLN A 143 4.71 3.69 -10.16
N GLN A 144 4.91 4.98 -9.89
CA GLN A 144 4.56 6.08 -10.80
C GLN A 144 5.69 6.46 -11.79
N THR A 145 6.52 5.50 -12.21
CA THR A 145 7.60 5.69 -13.21
C THR A 145 7.18 5.21 -14.59
#